data_AF-A0A7G9YDM1-F1
#
_entry.id   AF-A0A7G9YDM1-F1
#
_cell.length_a   1.000
_cell.length_b   1.000
_cell.length_c   1.000
_cell.angle_alpha   90.00
_cell.angle_beta   90.00
_cell.angle_gamma   90.00
#
_symmetry.space_group_name_H-M   'P 1'
#
loop_
_entity.id
_entity.type
_entity.pdbx_description
1 polymer ?
#
loop_
_entity_poly.entity_id
_entity_poly.type
_entity_poly.pdbx_seq_one_letter_code
_entity_poly.pdbx_strand_id
1 'polypeptide(L)'
;MVGKTIGKAIESKEVPVYISRFGRTIEDIFVTSTELKHRFGADFEFIPAGAIGLYTYMQRIAQGMRQLMAGNRKFGLSYIESGDIAALTTDAAEISGIPYIMDVDADEVETILNG
;
A
#
# COMPACT_ATOMS: atom_id res chain seq x y z
N MET A 1 -8.43 -3.98 15.19
CA MET A 1 -8.19 -3.65 13.76
C MET A 1 -9.38 -2.88 13.23
N VAL A 2 -9.15 -1.77 12.53
CA VAL A 2 -10.19 -0.80 12.11
C VAL A 2 -11.30 -1.44 11.27
N GLY A 3 -10.98 -2.33 10.32
CA GLY A 3 -11.99 -3.00 9.48
C GLY A 3 -13.04 -3.80 10.27
N LYS A 4 -12.62 -4.48 11.35
CA LYS A 4 -13.55 -5.20 12.24
C LYS A 4 -14.46 -4.23 13.00
N THR A 5 -13.92 -3.10 13.47
CA THR A 5 -14.70 -2.07 14.18
C THR A 5 -15.76 -1.45 13.26
N ILE A 6 -15.38 -1.15 12.02
CA ILE A 6 -16.30 -0.62 11.00
C ILE A 6 -17.38 -1.65 10.68
N GLY A 7 -17.02 -2.92 10.47
CA GLY A 7 -18.00 -4.00 10.26
C GLY A 7 -19.06 -4.07 11.36
N LYS A 8 -18.63 -4.04 12.63
CA LYS A 8 -19.57 -4.00 13.77
C LYS A 8 -20.45 -2.76 13.79
N ALA A 9 -19.91 -1.59 13.44
CA ALA A 9 -20.68 -0.35 13.39
C ALA A 9 -21.73 -0.37 12.25
N ILE A 10 -21.44 -1.06 11.15
CA ILE A 10 -22.40 -1.31 10.07
C ILE A 10 -23.52 -2.23 10.58
N GLU A 11 -23.18 -3.33 11.24
CA GLU A 11 -24.14 -4.27 11.84
C GLU A 11 -25.05 -3.60 12.87
N SER A 12 -24.49 -2.74 13.74
CA SER A 12 -25.26 -1.99 14.74
C SER A 12 -25.99 -0.77 14.18
N LYS A 13 -25.80 -0.44 12.89
CA LYS A 13 -26.33 0.77 12.23
C LYS A 13 -25.83 2.09 12.86
N GLU A 14 -24.70 2.05 13.54
CA GLU A 14 -24.06 3.20 14.20
C GLU A 14 -22.78 3.63 13.46
N VAL A 15 -22.81 3.60 12.13
CA VAL A 15 -21.67 4.02 11.29
C VAL A 15 -21.34 5.49 11.57
N PRO A 16 -20.11 5.83 11.98
CA PRO A 16 -19.72 7.21 12.26
C PRO A 16 -19.94 8.15 11.08
N VAL A 17 -20.33 9.40 11.35
CA VAL A 17 -20.66 10.41 10.32
C VAL A 17 -19.55 10.60 9.28
N TYR A 18 -18.29 10.52 9.70
CA TYR A 18 -17.17 10.66 8.78
C TYR A 18 -17.01 9.50 7.78
N ILE A 19 -17.58 8.33 8.09
CA ILE A 19 -17.62 7.15 7.21
C ILE A 19 -18.94 7.13 6.43
N SER A 20 -20.06 7.47 7.07
CA SER A 20 -21.39 7.35 6.47
C SER A 20 -21.60 8.22 5.22
N ARG A 21 -20.77 9.25 5.03
CA ARG A 21 -20.68 10.03 3.79
C ARG A 21 -20.33 9.19 2.56
N PHE A 22 -19.62 8.07 2.76
CA PHE A 22 -19.23 7.13 1.71
C PHE A 22 -20.24 5.99 1.53
N GLY A 23 -21.25 5.91 2.41
CA GLY A 23 -22.32 4.92 2.41
C GLY A 23 -22.43 4.18 3.75
N ARG A 24 -23.28 3.15 3.81
CA ARG A 24 -23.66 2.50 5.07
C ARG A 24 -23.53 0.98 5.04
N THR A 25 -23.18 0.40 3.91
CA THR A 25 -23.00 -1.04 3.74
C THR A 25 -21.52 -1.41 3.64
N ILE A 26 -21.21 -2.71 3.73
CA ILE A 26 -19.85 -3.21 3.49
C ILE A 26 -19.43 -2.85 2.06
N GLU A 27 -20.35 -2.96 1.11
CA GLU A 27 -20.14 -2.66 -0.30
C GLU A 27 -19.80 -1.19 -0.55
N ASP A 28 -20.48 -0.28 0.13
CA ASP A 28 -20.21 1.14 -0.02
C ASP A 28 -18.86 1.55 0.60
N ILE A 29 -18.52 0.97 1.76
CA ILE A 29 -17.41 1.45 2.59
C ILE A 29 -16.08 0.81 2.20
N PHE A 30 -16.07 -0.48 1.82
CA PHE A 30 -14.85 -1.18 1.44
C PHE A 30 -14.73 -1.24 -0.08
N VAL A 31 -13.78 -0.50 -0.65
CA VAL A 31 -13.63 -0.39 -2.12
C VAL A 31 -13.39 -1.73 -2.84
N THR A 32 -12.82 -2.73 -2.17
CA THR A 32 -12.57 -4.06 -2.76
C THR A 32 -13.74 -5.04 -2.61
N SER A 33 -14.80 -4.65 -1.89
CA SER A 33 -15.97 -5.49 -1.63
C SER A 33 -16.62 -6.01 -2.91
N THR A 34 -16.82 -5.14 -3.91
CA THR A 34 -17.45 -5.51 -5.20
C THR A 34 -16.62 -6.55 -5.95
N GLU A 35 -15.30 -6.39 -5.96
CA GLU A 35 -14.39 -7.37 -6.57
C GLU A 35 -14.47 -8.71 -5.83
N LEU A 36 -14.40 -8.68 -4.51
CA LEU A 36 -14.49 -9.87 -3.67
C LEU A 36 -15.84 -10.57 -3.83
N LYS A 37 -16.94 -9.82 -3.87
CA LYS A 37 -18.30 -10.35 -4.07
C LYS A 37 -18.44 -11.02 -5.44
N HIS A 38 -17.87 -10.42 -6.49
CA HIS A 38 -17.83 -11.04 -7.81
C HIS A 38 -16.99 -12.34 -7.81
N ARG A 39 -15.87 -12.36 -7.07
CA ARG A 39 -14.97 -13.52 -7.01
C ARG A 39 -15.50 -14.68 -6.16
N PHE A 40 -16.17 -14.40 -5.06
CA PHE A 40 -16.61 -15.40 -4.08
C PHE A 40 -18.12 -15.68 -4.14
N GLY A 41 -18.91 -14.88 -4.86
CA GLY A 41 -20.35 -15.09 -5.00
C GLY A 41 -21.06 -15.14 -3.66
N ALA A 42 -21.80 -16.22 -3.41
CA ALA A 42 -22.51 -16.45 -2.15
C ALA A 42 -21.56 -16.56 -0.94
N ASP A 43 -20.33 -17.05 -1.14
CA ASP A 43 -19.38 -17.24 -0.04
C ASP A 43 -18.84 -15.92 0.51
N PHE A 44 -19.07 -14.80 -0.18
CA PHE A 44 -18.70 -13.46 0.27
C PHE A 44 -19.28 -13.12 1.65
N GLU A 45 -20.49 -13.59 1.96
CA GLU A 45 -21.16 -13.34 3.25
C GLU A 45 -20.40 -13.93 4.45
N PHE A 46 -19.58 -14.95 4.23
CA PHE A 46 -18.76 -15.56 5.28
C PHE A 46 -17.42 -14.85 5.49
N ILE A 47 -17.05 -13.88 4.64
CA ILE A 47 -15.79 -13.15 4.74
C ILE A 47 -15.91 -12.06 5.81
N PRO A 48 -15.11 -12.09 6.90
CA PRO A 48 -15.20 -11.06 7.93
C PRO A 48 -14.79 -9.68 7.39
N ALA A 49 -15.48 -8.61 7.79
CA ALA A 49 -15.14 -7.24 7.41
C ALA A 49 -13.68 -6.85 7.74
N GLY A 50 -13.10 -7.43 8.80
CA GLY A 50 -11.68 -7.27 9.12
C GLY A 50 -10.75 -7.82 8.03
N ALA A 51 -11.10 -8.96 7.41
CA ALA A 51 -10.33 -9.55 6.33
C ALA A 51 -10.46 -8.73 5.03
N ILE A 52 -11.67 -8.23 4.73
CA ILE A 52 -11.90 -7.30 3.61
C ILE A 52 -11.06 -6.03 3.78
N GLY A 53 -11.01 -5.49 5.00
CA GLY A 53 -10.19 -4.32 5.32
C GLY A 53 -8.69 -4.56 5.11
N LEU A 54 -8.17 -5.71 5.57
CA LEU A 54 -6.77 -6.09 5.35
C LEU A 54 -6.47 -6.29 3.86
N TYR A 55 -7.35 -6.98 3.13
CA TYR A 55 -7.21 -7.19 1.69
C TYR A 55 -7.15 -5.85 0.93
N THR A 56 -8.05 -4.92 1.27
CA THR A 56 -8.07 -3.56 0.72
C THR A 56 -6.75 -2.84 0.96
N TYR A 57 -6.20 -2.94 2.17
CA TYR A 57 -4.92 -2.33 2.49
C TYR A 57 -3.77 -2.94 1.68
N MET A 58 -3.75 -4.26 1.51
CA MET A 58 -2.76 -4.94 0.68
C MET A 58 -2.86 -4.53 -0.80
N GLN A 59 -4.08 -4.31 -1.34
CA GLN A 59 -4.25 -3.78 -2.70
C GLN A 59 -3.62 -2.39 -2.85
N ARG A 60 -3.75 -1.53 -1.83
CA ARG A 60 -3.10 -0.21 -1.82
C ARG A 60 -1.57 -0.34 -1.80
N ILE A 61 -1.01 -1.24 -1.00
CA ILE A 61 0.44 -1.50 -0.99
C ILE A 61 0.89 -2.00 -2.37
N ALA A 62 0.20 -2.99 -2.93
CA ALA A 62 0.51 -3.54 -4.24
C ALA A 62 0.47 -2.46 -5.33
N GLN A 63 -0.48 -1.52 -5.25
CA GLN A 63 -0.57 -0.39 -6.16
C GLN A 63 0.62 0.57 -6.01
N GLY A 64 0.99 0.94 -4.78
CA GLY A 64 2.17 1.78 -4.53
C GLY A 64 3.46 1.12 -5.02
N MET A 65 3.60 -0.19 -4.81
CA MET A 65 4.74 -0.95 -5.31
C MET A 65 4.82 -0.91 -6.84
N ARG A 66 3.68 -1.10 -7.54
CA ARG A 66 3.63 -0.96 -9.01
C ARG A 66 4.01 0.44 -9.48
N GLN A 67 3.66 1.48 -8.74
CA GLN A 67 4.05 2.86 -9.06
C GLN A 67 5.57 3.05 -8.93
N LEU A 68 6.17 2.55 -7.84
CA LEU A 68 7.64 2.56 -7.66
C LEU A 68 8.35 1.77 -8.76
N MET A 69 7.85 0.58 -9.08
CA MET A 69 8.33 -0.27 -10.16
C MET A 69 8.27 0.42 -11.51
N ALA A 70 7.16 1.09 -11.82
CA ALA A 70 7.01 1.84 -13.06
C ALA A 70 7.97 3.04 -13.13
N GLY A 71 8.16 3.75 -12.01
CA GLY A 71 9.11 4.86 -11.89
C GLY A 71 10.54 4.45 -12.19
N ASN A 72 10.97 3.29 -11.65
CA ASN A 72 12.29 2.71 -11.86
C ASN A 72 12.39 1.81 -13.11
N ARG A 73 11.30 1.69 -13.90
CA ARG A 73 11.21 0.82 -15.09
C ARG A 73 11.56 -0.65 -14.83
N LYS A 74 11.30 -1.14 -13.62
CA LYS A 74 11.57 -2.50 -13.14
C LYS A 74 10.25 -3.25 -12.98
N PHE A 75 9.84 -3.99 -14.00
CA PHE A 75 8.48 -4.60 -14.07
C PHE A 75 8.33 -5.95 -13.36
N GLY A 76 9.41 -6.48 -12.80
CA GLY A 76 9.41 -7.70 -11.98
C GLY A 76 9.88 -7.39 -10.56
N LEU A 77 9.25 -8.01 -9.56
CA LEU A 77 9.62 -7.81 -8.15
C LEU A 77 11.08 -8.20 -7.87
N SER A 78 11.61 -9.18 -8.60
CA SER A 78 13.01 -9.62 -8.49
C SER A 78 14.04 -8.57 -8.91
N TYR A 79 13.62 -7.50 -9.59
CA TYR A 79 14.52 -6.43 -10.03
C TYR A 79 14.54 -5.25 -9.05
N ILE A 80 13.60 -5.19 -8.10
CA ILE A 80 13.55 -4.10 -7.13
C ILE A 80 14.54 -4.36 -6.00
N GLU A 81 15.32 -3.34 -5.67
CA GLU A 81 16.37 -3.39 -4.66
C GLU A 81 16.40 -2.11 -3.82
N SER A 82 17.09 -2.13 -2.68
CA SER A 82 17.21 -0.95 -1.81
C SER A 82 17.92 0.23 -2.47
N GLY A 83 18.66 0.01 -3.55
CA GLY A 83 19.27 1.07 -4.37
C GLY A 83 18.25 1.85 -5.23
N ASP A 84 17.00 1.39 -5.35
CA ASP A 84 15.94 2.10 -6.08
C ASP A 84 15.32 3.27 -5.31
N ILE A 85 15.82 3.54 -4.09
CA ILE A 85 15.35 4.60 -3.21
C ILE A 85 16.55 5.35 -2.63
N ALA A 86 16.31 6.60 -2.25
CA ALA A 86 17.28 7.47 -1.60
C ALA A 86 16.66 8.14 -0.37
N ALA A 87 17.47 8.39 0.64
CA ALA A 87 17.06 9.09 1.85
C ALA A 87 17.00 10.60 1.60
N LEU A 88 15.88 11.23 1.99
CA LEU A 88 15.70 12.68 1.83
C LEU A 88 16.37 13.50 2.93
N THR A 89 16.78 12.87 4.03
CA THR A 89 17.47 13.53 5.14
C THR A 89 18.69 12.72 5.55
N THR A 90 19.68 13.41 6.12
CA THR A 90 20.89 12.79 6.67
C THR A 90 20.56 11.82 7.80
N ASP A 91 19.62 12.17 8.67
CA ASP A 91 19.21 11.31 9.79
C ASP A 91 18.58 10.00 9.29
N ALA A 92 17.76 10.08 8.23
CA ALA A 92 17.19 8.88 7.62
C ALA A 92 18.28 8.03 6.96
N ALA A 93 19.27 8.66 6.31
CA ALA A 93 20.40 7.96 5.73
C ALA A 93 21.21 7.22 6.81
N GLU A 94 21.54 7.90 7.91
CA GLU A 94 22.29 7.34 9.04
C GLU A 94 21.58 6.14 9.67
N ILE A 95 20.26 6.24 9.88
CA ILE A 95 19.48 5.18 10.55
C ILE A 95 19.20 3.99 9.62
N SER A 96 18.88 4.26 8.35
CA SER A 96 18.45 3.21 7.41
C SER A 96 19.57 2.57 6.61
N GLY A 97 20.73 3.24 6.50
CA GLY A 97 21.81 2.86 5.59
C GLY A 97 21.50 3.11 4.12
N ILE A 98 20.37 3.76 3.79
CA ILE A 98 20.04 4.19 2.42
C ILE A 98 20.83 5.46 2.11
N PRO A 99 21.48 5.59 0.93
CA PRO A 99 22.24 6.79 0.58
C PRO A 99 21.42 8.06 0.68
N TYR A 100 22.03 9.13 1.19
CA TYR A 100 21.43 10.46 1.15
C TYR A 100 21.31 10.93 -0.31
N ILE A 101 20.25 11.66 -0.65
CA ILE A 101 19.92 12.03 -2.02
C ILE A 101 21.05 12.74 -2.79
N MET A 102 21.95 13.45 -2.09
CA MET A 102 23.07 14.16 -2.70
C MET A 102 24.28 13.25 -2.98
N ASP A 103 24.31 12.04 -2.39
CA ASP A 103 25.41 11.09 -2.47
C ASP A 103 25.07 9.88 -3.35
N VAL A 104 23.87 9.86 -3.94
CA VAL A 104 23.43 8.81 -4.88
C VAL A 104 24.37 8.81 -6.08
N ASP A 105 24.81 7.61 -6.48
CA ASP A 105 25.70 7.36 -7.62
C ASP A 105 27.09 8.02 -7.54
N ALA A 106 27.51 8.55 -6.38
CA ALA A 106 28.81 9.21 -6.23
C ALA A 106 29.99 8.30 -6.64
N ASP A 107 29.96 7.03 -6.23
CA ASP A 107 31.01 6.05 -6.57
C ASP A 107 31.06 5.74 -8.08
N GLU A 108 29.89 5.68 -8.73
CA GLU A 108 29.79 5.46 -10.19
C GLU A 108 30.33 6.67 -10.95
N VAL A 109 30.01 7.88 -10.50
CA VAL A 109 30.54 9.13 -11.08
C VAL A 109 32.06 9.17 -10.97
N GLU A 110 32.63 8.87 -9.80
CA GLU A 110 34.08 8.84 -9.61
C GLU A 110 34.78 7.80 -10.51
N THR A 111 34.17 6.63 -10.68
CA THR A 111 34.68 5.58 -11.58
C THR A 111 34.69 6.06 -13.04
N ILE A 112 33.61 6.70 -13.49
CA ILE A 112 33.53 7.24 -14.86
C ILE A 112 34.56 8.34 -15.09
N LEU A 113 34.80 9.21 -14.11
CA LEU A 113 35.71 10.35 -14.24
C LEU A 113 37.19 9.95 -14.20
N ASN A 114 37.54 8.93 -13.40
CA ASN A 114 38.95 8.56 -13.16
C ASN A 114 39.44 7.35 -13.99
N GLY A 115 38.55 6.61 -14.64
CA GLY A 115 38.87 5.45 -15.50
C GLY A 115 39.19 4.18 -14.72
#